data_AF-A0A839AHI4-F1
#
_entry.id   AF-A0A839AHI4-F1
#
_cell.length_a   1.000
_cell.length_b   1.000
_cell.length_c   1.000
_cell.angle_alpha   90.00
_cell.angle_beta   90.00
_cell.angle_gamma   90.00
#
_symmetry.space_group_name_H-M   'P 1'
#
loop_
_entity.id
_entity.type
_entity.pdbx_description
1 polymer ?
#
loop_
_entity_poly.entity_id
_entity_poly.type
_entity_poly.pdbx_seq_one_letter_code
_entity_poly.pdbx_strand_id
1 'polypeptide(L)'
;MSDEAEKGEAGKTETAFRRARPCPVCSKLSAERFHPFCSKRCADVDLNRWLSGSYTVPVVEMEPEDFDELERELGKAVKHG
;
A
#
# COMPACT_ATOMS: atom_id res chain seq x y z
N MET A 1 44.19 -15.47 14.58
CA MET A 1 44.10 -15.32 13.11
C MET A 1 42.63 -15.53 12.79
N SER A 2 41.79 -14.54 13.12
CA SER A 2 41.41 -13.42 12.24
C SER A 2 40.52 -13.97 11.13
N ASP A 3 39.20 -13.98 11.37
CA ASP A 3 38.26 -12.93 10.90
C ASP A 3 38.08 -13.03 9.39
N GLU A 4 36.92 -13.49 8.91
CA GLU A 4 36.28 -12.93 7.71
C GLU A 4 34.75 -13.05 7.83
N ALA A 5 34.15 -11.91 8.18
CA ALA A 5 32.72 -11.66 8.15
C ALA A 5 32.31 -11.32 6.71
N GLU A 6 31.62 -12.22 6.03
CA GLU A 6 30.95 -11.90 4.77
C GLU A 6 29.74 -11.00 5.03
N LYS A 7 29.97 -9.68 4.90
CA LYS A 7 28.91 -8.69 4.82
C LYS A 7 28.35 -8.69 3.40
N GLY A 8 27.14 -9.25 3.27
CA GLY A 8 26.36 -9.19 2.03
C GLY A 8 26.16 -7.75 1.55
N GLU A 9 26.61 -7.52 0.33
CA GLU A 9 26.49 -6.26 -0.40
C GLU A 9 25.03 -6.10 -0.88
N ALA A 10 24.23 -5.40 -0.09
CA ALA A 10 22.86 -5.05 -0.48
C ALA A 10 22.91 -3.93 -1.52
N GLY A 11 22.58 -4.29 -2.76
CA GLY A 11 22.49 -3.41 -3.92
C GLY A 11 21.75 -2.11 -3.61
N LYS A 12 22.46 -1.01 -3.75
CA LYS A 12 21.89 0.34 -3.85
C LYS A 12 21.26 0.50 -5.23
N THR A 13 19.96 0.27 -5.34
CA THR A 13 19.15 0.85 -6.42
C THR A 13 18.10 1.78 -5.81
N GLU A 14 18.56 3.01 -5.60
CA GLU A 14 17.88 4.26 -6.00
C GLU A 14 16.35 4.25 -5.99
N THR A 15 15.73 4.14 -4.82
CA THR A 15 14.45 4.83 -4.63
C THR A 15 14.79 6.28 -4.29
N ALA A 16 14.68 7.17 -5.27
CA ALA A 16 14.70 8.60 -4.99
C ALA A 16 13.73 8.86 -3.82
N PHE A 17 14.31 9.29 -2.71
CA PHE A 17 13.68 9.45 -1.41
C PHE A 17 12.32 10.12 -1.56
N ARG A 18 11.25 9.38 -1.29
CA ARG A 18 9.92 9.99 -1.25
C ARG A 18 9.90 11.01 -0.12
N ARG A 19 9.39 12.22 -0.41
CA ARG A 19 9.24 13.28 0.60
C ARG A 19 8.54 12.71 1.83
N ALA A 20 9.00 13.07 3.02
CA ALA A 20 8.37 12.63 4.24
C ALA A 20 6.89 13.02 4.26
N ARG A 21 6.01 12.06 4.53
CA ARG A 21 4.56 12.25 4.64
C ARG A 21 4.08 11.86 6.03
N PRO A 22 2.92 12.37 6.50
CA PRO A 22 2.31 11.88 7.74
C PRO A 22 2.05 10.37 7.68
N CYS A 23 2.43 9.66 8.73
CA CYS A 23 2.20 8.23 8.89
C CYS A 23 0.70 7.95 8.93
N PRO A 24 0.17 7.02 8.12
CA PRO A 24 -1.27 6.74 8.08
C PRO A 24 -1.80 6.08 9.37
N VAL A 25 -0.90 5.60 10.24
CA VAL A 25 -1.26 4.94 11.51
C VAL A 25 -1.31 5.92 12.69
N CYS A 26 -0.43 6.93 12.72
CA CYS A 26 -0.26 7.80 13.90
C CYS A 26 0.09 9.27 13.58
N SER A 27 0.09 9.67 12.31
CA SER A 27 0.32 11.03 11.81
C SER A 27 1.71 11.65 12.02
N LYS A 28 2.64 10.95 12.68
CA LYS A 28 4.06 11.37 12.74
C LYS A 28 4.71 11.32 11.37
N LEU A 29 5.73 12.14 11.12
CA LEU A 29 6.46 12.12 9.84
C LEU A 29 7.08 10.74 9.57
N SER A 30 6.94 10.27 8.33
CA SER A 30 7.50 9.01 7.87
C SER A 30 9.03 9.01 7.96
N ALA A 31 9.60 7.87 8.36
CA ALA A 31 11.05 7.66 8.29
C ALA A 31 11.38 7.01 6.95
N GLU A 32 12.51 7.36 6.35
CA GLU A 32 12.96 6.82 5.06
C GLU A 32 12.82 5.30 4.97
N ARG A 33 13.44 4.60 5.93
CA ARG A 33 13.48 3.13 6.00
C ARG A 33 12.10 2.50 6.09
N PHE A 34 11.12 3.23 6.62
CA PHE A 34 9.78 2.70 6.90
C PHE A 34 8.69 3.38 6.07
N HIS A 35 9.05 4.22 5.08
CA HIS A 35 8.07 4.99 4.31
C HIS A 35 7.00 4.06 3.70
N PRO A 36 5.68 4.32 3.90
CA PRO A 36 5.07 5.60 4.34
C PRO A 36 4.88 5.76 5.86
N PHE A 37 5.42 4.86 6.68
CA PHE A 37 5.26 4.84 8.14
C PHE A 37 6.42 5.54 8.86
N CYS A 38 6.19 5.90 10.13
CA CYS A 38 7.24 6.48 10.98
C CYS A 38 8.16 5.43 11.63
N SER A 39 7.76 4.14 11.67
CA SER A 39 8.53 3.06 12.32
C SER A 39 8.03 1.68 11.92
N LYS A 40 8.84 0.63 12.21
CA LYS A 40 8.45 -0.78 12.08
C LYS A 40 7.12 -1.07 12.81
N ARG A 41 6.96 -0.58 14.04
CA ARG A 41 5.73 -0.79 14.82
C ARG A 41 4.48 -0.33 14.09
N CYS A 42 4.53 0.82 13.41
CA CYS A 42 3.38 1.30 12.65
C CYS A 42 3.11 0.45 11.39
N ALA A 43 4.17 -0.02 10.70
CA ALA A 43 4.00 -0.94 9.58
C ALA A 43 3.36 -2.27 10.02
N ASP A 44 3.78 -2.83 11.17
CA ASP A 44 3.21 -4.06 11.72
C ASP A 44 1.72 -3.88 12.13
N VAL A 45 1.36 -2.71 12.67
CA VAL A 45 -0.04 -2.38 13.02
C VAL A 45 -0.91 -2.30 11.78
N ASP A 46 -0.42 -1.66 10.72
CA ASP A 46 -1.13 -1.56 9.44
C ASP A 46 -1.36 -2.95 8.86
N LEU A 47 -0.33 -3.79 8.85
CA LEU A 47 -0.43 -5.19 8.43
C LEU A 47 -1.47 -5.96 9.25
N ASN A 48 -1.48 -5.80 10.57
CA ASN A 48 -2.49 -6.45 11.40
C ASN A 48 -3.92 -6.00 11.05
N ARG A 49 -4.13 -4.72 10.73
CA ARG A 49 -5.44 -4.22 10.26
C ARG A 49 -5.86 -4.87 8.94
N TRP A 50 -4.91 -5.21 8.06
CA TRP A 50 -5.20 -5.94 6.82
C TRP A 50 -5.60 -7.37 7.16
N LEU A 51 -4.80 -8.06 7.97
CA LEU A 51 -5.04 -9.46 8.32
C LEU A 51 -6.31 -9.65 9.16
N SER A 52 -6.74 -8.64 9.90
CA SER A 52 -7.98 -8.67 10.68
C SER A 52 -9.22 -8.21 9.91
N GLY A 53 -9.08 -7.80 8.65
CA GLY A 53 -10.20 -7.27 7.86
C GLY A 53 -10.74 -5.92 8.37
N SER A 54 -9.92 -5.14 9.08
CA SER A 54 -10.34 -3.82 9.58
C SER A 54 -10.51 -2.78 8.47
N TYR A 55 -9.93 -3.02 7.30
CA TYR A 55 -10.16 -2.19 6.12
C TYR A 55 -11.46 -2.63 5.44
N THR A 56 -12.50 -1.81 5.58
CA THR A 56 -13.81 -2.03 4.96
C THR A 56 -14.04 -0.99 3.87
N VAL A 57 -14.62 -1.44 2.75
CA VAL A 57 -15.14 -0.55 1.70
C VAL A 57 -16.64 -0.43 1.95
N PRO A 58 -17.20 0.78 2.05
CA PRO A 58 -18.64 0.95 2.22
C PRO A 58 -19.39 0.35 1.02
N VAL A 59 -20.44 -0.42 1.30
CA VAL A 59 -21.34 -0.94 0.27
C VAL A 59 -22.37 0.12 -0.05
N VAL A 60 -22.58 0.35 -1.34
CA VAL A 60 -23.74 1.07 -1.85
C VAL A 60 -24.72 0.01 -2.34
N GLU A 61 -25.99 0.12 -1.95
CA GLU A 61 -27.03 -0.76 -2.49
C GLU A 61 -27.15 -0.48 -3.99
N MET A 62 -27.07 -1.53 -4.79
CA MET A 62 -27.24 -1.51 -6.23
C MET A 62 -28.32 -2.53 -6.57
N GLU A 63 -29.28 -2.14 -7.37
CA GLU A 63 -30.26 -3.07 -7.92
C GLU A 63 -29.60 -3.90 -9.04
N PRO A 64 -30.12 -5.10 -9.35
CA PRO A 64 -29.60 -5.91 -10.44
C PRO A 64 -29.47 -5.15 -11.76
N GLU A 65 -30.40 -4.24 -12.03
CA GLU A 65 -30.42 -3.39 -13.23
C GLU A 65 -29.23 -2.41 -13.28
N ASP A 66 -28.73 -1.94 -12.12
CA ASP A 66 -27.57 -1.05 -12.06
C ASP A 66 -26.29 -1.77 -12.50
N PHE A 67 -26.19 -3.06 -12.20
CA PHE A 67 -25.05 -3.89 -12.57
C PHE A 67 -25.03 -4.15 -14.09
N ASP A 68 -26.19 -4.43 -14.67
CA ASP A 68 -26.37 -4.63 -16.13
C ASP A 68 -26.05 -3.34 -16.91
N GLU A 69 -26.47 -2.17 -16.41
CA GLU A 69 -26.15 -0.87 -16.99
C GLU A 69 -24.63 -0.62 -16.97
N LEU A 70 -23.97 -0.88 -15.84
CA LEU A 70 -22.51 -0.74 -15.67
C LEU A 70 -21.71 -1.66 -16.59
N GLU A 71 -22.09 -2.93 -16.72
CA GLU A 71 -21.42 -3.87 -17.63
C GLU A 71 -21.53 -3.42 -19.09
N ARG A 72 -22.71 -2.94 -19.48
CA ARG A 72 -22.95 -2.41 -20.82
C ARG A 72 -22.11 -1.15 -21.07
N GLU A 73 -21.97 -0.25 -20.09
CA GLU A 73 -21.12 0.94 -20.20
C GLU A 73 -19.64 0.60 -20.29
N LEU A 74 -19.15 -0.30 -19.43
CA LEU A 74 -17.77 -0.78 -19.48
C LEU A 74 -17.46 -1.44 -20.83
N GLY A 75 -18.38 -2.25 -21.34
CA GLY A 75 -18.27 -2.88 -22.66
C GLY A 75 -18.23 -1.88 -23.83
N LYS A 76 -18.85 -0.70 -23.70
CA LYS A 76 -18.71 0.39 -24.69
C LYS A 76 -17.35 1.06 -24.58
N ALA A 77 -16.89 1.35 -23.36
CA ALA A 77 -15.62 2.03 -23.12
C ALA A 77 -14.43 1.20 -23.63
N VAL A 78 -14.44 -0.12 -23.41
CA VAL A 78 -13.37 -1.03 -23.86
C VAL A 78 -13.34 -1.21 -25.38
N LYS A 79 -14.49 -1.17 -26.07
CA LYS A 79 -14.56 -1.37 -27.53
C LYS A 79 -14.10 -0.17 -28.35
N HIS A 80 -14.00 1.00 -27.74
CA HIS A 80 -13.61 2.25 -28.40
C HIS A 80 -12.27 2.80 -27.89
N GLY A 81 -11.54 2.02 -27.08
CA GLY A 81 -10.20 2.34 -26.55
C GLY A 81 -9.09 1.64 -27.31
#